data_AF-A0A920KHU1-F1
#
_entry.id   AF-A0A920KHU1-F1
#
_cell.length_a   1.000
_cell.length_b   1.000
_cell.length_c   1.000
_cell.angle_alpha   90.00
_cell.angle_beta   90.00
_cell.angle_gamma   90.00
#
_symmetry.space_group_name_H-M   'P 1'
#
loop_
_entity.id
_entity.type
_entity.pdbx_description
1 polymer ?
#
loop_
_entity_poly.entity_id
_entity_poly.type
_entity_poly.pdbx_seq_one_letter_code
_entity_poly.pdbx_strand_id
1 'polypeptide(L)'
;MSFLRAYVVLLICLILTVLQGCDNSNNSSNVIVKIYGYAEYDCTEDRYRLTKATPLIPFLKINKWYTRKQFHEANYQETIKPFKDFPMSTETLKKIAPTLQMSNQFLYELTRGIDCKNPKDLLF
;
A
#
# COMPACT_ATOMS: atom_id res chain seq x y z
N MET A 1 -26.48 53.11 13.21
CA MET A 1 -25.72 52.25 12.27
C MET A 1 -24.65 51.37 12.92
N SER A 2 -24.70 51.09 14.25
CA SER A 2 -23.69 50.24 14.92
C SER A 2 -24.18 48.82 15.25
N PHE A 3 -25.49 48.64 15.45
CA PHE A 3 -26.07 47.34 15.85
C PHE A 3 -26.14 46.31 14.72
N LEU A 4 -26.33 46.76 13.47
CA LEU A 4 -26.42 45.87 12.31
C LEU A 4 -25.07 45.19 11.99
N ARG A 5 -23.95 45.89 12.22
CA ARG A 5 -22.59 45.34 12.04
C ARG A 5 -22.27 44.25 13.07
N ALA A 6 -22.68 44.44 14.31
CA ALA A 6 -22.47 43.45 15.37
C ALA A 6 -23.23 42.14 15.08
N TYR A 7 -24.48 42.24 14.59
CA TYR A 7 -25.26 41.07 14.21
C TYR A 7 -24.66 40.30 13.02
N VAL A 8 -24.14 41.01 12.01
CA VAL A 8 -23.51 40.37 10.85
C VAL A 8 -22.23 39.63 11.26
N VAL A 9 -21.40 40.22 12.13
CA VAL A 9 -20.18 39.55 12.65
C VAL A 9 -20.54 38.32 13.49
N LEU A 10 -21.58 38.41 14.32
CA LEU A 10 -22.02 37.29 15.16
C LEU A 10 -22.63 36.15 14.33
N LEU A 11 -23.34 36.47 13.23
CA LEU A 11 -23.85 35.49 12.28
C LEU A 11 -22.72 34.78 11.51
N ILE A 12 -21.68 35.52 11.10
CA ILE A 12 -20.49 34.95 10.41
C ILE A 12 -19.72 34.01 11.35
N CYS A 13 -19.56 34.37 12.62
CA CYS A 13 -18.95 33.49 13.63
C CYS A 13 -19.75 32.20 13.84
N LEU A 14 -21.09 32.26 13.81
CA LEU A 14 -21.93 31.06 13.93
C LEU A 14 -21.79 30.12 12.73
N ILE A 15 -21.71 30.66 11.51
CA ILE A 15 -21.55 29.86 10.28
C ILE A 15 -20.19 29.17 10.25
N LEU A 16 -19.14 29.81 10.77
CA LEU A 16 -17.80 29.23 10.87
C LEU A 16 -17.73 28.03 11.84
N THR A 17 -18.58 28.00 12.88
CA THR A 17 -18.62 26.87 13.83
C THR A 17 -19.39 25.65 13.32
N VAL A 18 -20.25 25.78 12.31
CA VAL A 18 -21.05 24.66 11.79
C VAL A 18 -20.31 23.87 10.71
N LEU A 19 -19.27 24.44 10.08
CA LEU A 19 -18.44 23.76 9.06
C LEU A 19 -17.32 22.89 9.63
N GLN A 20 -17.17 22.81 10.96
CA GLN A 20 -16.26 21.86 11.62
C GLN A 20 -16.97 20.56 12.04
N GLY A 21 -18.16 20.29 11.50
CA GLY A 21 -18.72 18.95 11.48
C GLY A 21 -17.83 18.05 10.64
N CYS A 22 -16.79 17.48 11.26
CA CYS A 22 -16.01 16.39 10.70
C CYS A 22 -17.00 15.33 10.25
N ASP A 23 -17.07 15.11 8.93
CA ASP A 23 -17.76 13.99 8.32
C ASP A 23 -17.28 12.70 9.00
N ASN A 24 -18.12 12.16 9.87
CA ASN A 24 -17.98 10.83 10.43
C ASN A 24 -18.38 9.79 9.36
N SER A 25 -17.68 9.78 8.23
CA SER A 25 -17.75 8.70 7.26
C SER A 25 -16.50 7.82 7.40
N ASN A 26 -16.59 6.78 8.24
CA ASN A 26 -15.66 5.63 8.30
C ASN A 26 -14.16 5.95 8.28
N ASN A 27 -13.69 6.64 9.31
CA ASN A 27 -12.28 7.01 9.47
C ASN A 27 -11.46 5.85 10.09
N SER A 28 -11.35 4.70 9.43
CA SER A 28 -10.31 3.73 9.79
C SER A 28 -9.00 4.21 9.15
N SER A 29 -8.19 4.97 9.88
CA SER A 29 -6.82 5.27 9.44
C SER A 29 -6.10 3.95 9.17
N ASN A 30 -5.55 3.76 7.97
CA ASN A 30 -4.85 2.53 7.62
C ASN A 30 -3.71 2.25 8.62
N VAL A 31 -3.62 1.00 9.07
CA VAL A 31 -2.56 0.53 9.97
C VAL A 31 -1.36 0.15 9.12
N ILE A 32 -0.37 1.04 9.03
CA ILE A 32 0.85 0.82 8.25
C ILE A 32 2.00 0.43 9.16
N VAL A 33 2.66 -0.69 8.85
CA VAL A 33 3.88 -1.17 9.51
C VAL A 33 5.08 -0.93 8.59
N LYS A 34 6.13 -0.28 9.09
CA LYS A 34 7.39 -0.09 8.37
C LYS A 34 8.30 -1.30 8.56
N ILE A 35 8.98 -1.68 7.49
CA ILE A 35 9.84 -2.86 7.43
C ILE A 35 11.26 -2.39 7.10
N TYR A 36 12.12 -2.42 8.12
CA TYR A 36 13.56 -2.13 8.05
C TYR A 36 13.91 -0.84 7.27
N GLY A 37 13.00 0.14 7.28
CA GLY A 37 13.16 1.42 6.60
C GLY A 37 13.24 1.38 5.06
N TYR A 38 12.90 0.26 4.40
CA TYR A 38 12.89 0.14 2.93
C TYR A 38 11.54 -0.29 2.33
N ALA A 39 10.62 -0.78 3.16
CA ALA A 39 9.30 -1.21 2.73
C ALA A 39 8.25 -0.92 3.81
N GLU A 40 6.99 -1.05 3.40
CA GLU A 40 5.83 -0.90 4.27
C GLU A 40 4.76 -1.92 3.91
N TYR A 41 3.99 -2.31 4.92
CA TYR A 41 2.84 -3.18 4.78
C TYR A 41 1.61 -2.55 5.43
N ASP A 42 0.51 -2.55 4.69
CA ASP A 42 -0.78 -2.03 5.12
C ASP A 42 -1.61 -3.20 5.65
N CYS A 43 -1.75 -3.27 6.97
CA CYS A 43 -2.54 -4.28 7.67
C CYS A 43 -4.05 -4.12 7.45
N THR A 44 -4.50 -2.93 7.03
CA THR A 44 -5.93 -2.66 6.76
C THR A 44 -6.32 -3.19 5.38
N GLU A 45 -5.47 -2.98 4.38
CA GLU A 45 -5.77 -3.33 2.98
C GLU A 45 -5.01 -4.57 2.45
N ASP A 46 -4.19 -5.24 3.28
CA ASP A 46 -3.35 -6.40 2.90
C ASP A 46 -2.51 -6.13 1.63
N ARG A 47 -1.76 -5.03 1.66
CA ARG A 47 -0.93 -4.57 0.53
C ARG A 47 0.47 -4.16 0.98
N TYR A 48 1.43 -4.36 0.09
CA TYR A 48 2.85 -4.12 0.33
C TYR A 48 3.37 -3.02 -0.60
N ARG A 49 4.31 -2.20 -0.14
CA ARG A 49 5.06 -1.28 -1.00
C ARG A 49 6.53 -1.21 -0.62
N LEU A 50 7.35 -0.89 -1.61
CA LEU A 50 8.70 -0.39 -1.38
C LEU A 50 8.66 1.11 -1.10
N THR A 51 9.44 1.57 -0.13
CA THR A 51 9.74 2.99 0.08
C THR A 51 11.13 3.36 -0.44
N LYS A 52 12.00 2.36 -0.67
CA LYS A 52 13.33 2.52 -1.27
C LYS A 52 13.60 1.38 -2.26
N ALA A 53 14.47 1.63 -3.24
CA ALA A 53 14.94 0.59 -4.13
C ALA A 53 15.73 -0.47 -3.35
N THR A 54 15.63 -1.73 -3.76
CA THR A 54 16.39 -2.84 -3.20
C THR A 54 16.68 -3.87 -4.30
N PRO A 55 17.87 -4.49 -4.33
CA PRO A 55 18.19 -5.53 -5.30
C PRO A 55 17.39 -6.82 -5.07
N LEU A 56 16.76 -7.00 -3.90
CA LEU A 56 16.01 -8.21 -3.57
C LEU A 56 14.69 -8.36 -4.37
N ILE A 57 14.04 -7.24 -4.68
CA ILE A 57 12.74 -7.20 -5.37
C ILE A 57 12.73 -6.06 -6.41
N PRO A 58 13.57 -6.16 -7.46
CA PRO A 58 13.76 -5.10 -8.45
C PRO A 58 12.52 -4.88 -9.35
N PHE A 59 11.57 -5.81 -9.33
CA PHE A 59 10.36 -5.79 -10.14
C PHE A 59 9.23 -4.93 -9.57
N LEU A 60 9.39 -4.40 -8.35
CA LEU A 60 8.42 -3.48 -7.74
C LEU A 60 8.83 -2.03 -7.93
N LYS A 61 7.83 -1.17 -8.20
CA LYS A 61 8.00 0.28 -8.26
C LYS A 61 7.93 0.86 -6.85
N ILE A 62 8.85 1.78 -6.55
CA ILE A 62 8.86 2.53 -5.29
C ILE A 62 7.55 3.32 -5.14
N ASN A 63 7.03 3.40 -3.90
CA ASN A 63 5.82 4.10 -3.48
C ASN A 63 4.50 3.60 -4.09
N LYS A 64 4.53 2.56 -4.95
CA LYS A 64 3.32 1.91 -5.43
C LYS A 64 2.91 0.80 -4.45
N TRP A 65 1.64 0.79 -4.07
CA TRP A 65 1.03 -0.31 -3.33
C TRP A 65 0.71 -1.49 -4.23
N TYR A 66 0.95 -2.69 -3.73
CA TYR A 66 0.68 -3.96 -4.39
C TYR A 66 -0.15 -4.85 -3.49
N THR A 67 -1.35 -5.23 -3.95
CA THR A 67 -2.07 -6.37 -3.38
C THR A 67 -1.30 -7.67 -3.66
N ARG A 68 -1.63 -8.77 -2.96
CA ARG A 68 -1.03 -10.09 -3.24
C ARG A 68 -1.10 -10.49 -4.72
N LYS A 69 -2.25 -10.23 -5.38
CA LYS A 69 -2.43 -10.50 -6.81
C LYS A 69 -1.51 -9.64 -7.68
N GLN A 70 -1.37 -8.36 -7.37
CA GLN A 70 -0.49 -7.45 -8.11
C GLN A 70 0.99 -7.77 -7.87
N PHE A 71 1.36 -8.20 -6.66
CA PHE A 71 2.69 -8.68 -6.34
C PHE A 71 3.02 -9.93 -7.16
N HIS A 72 2.11 -10.91 -7.20
CA HIS A 72 2.25 -12.10 -8.03
C HIS A 72 2.41 -11.76 -9.51
N GLU A 73 1.57 -10.87 -10.06
CA GLU A 73 1.66 -10.46 -11.46
C GLU A 73 3.02 -9.81 -11.76
N ALA A 74 3.51 -8.93 -10.89
CA ALA A 74 4.82 -8.31 -11.07
C ALA A 74 5.97 -9.34 -11.03
N ASN A 75 5.92 -10.28 -10.08
CA ASN A 75 6.88 -11.37 -9.97
C ASN A 75 6.84 -12.30 -11.20
N TYR A 76 5.64 -12.63 -11.67
CA TYR A 76 5.42 -13.44 -12.87
C TYR A 76 6.04 -12.75 -14.09
N GLN A 77 5.68 -11.48 -14.34
CA GLN A 77 6.16 -10.73 -15.50
C GLN A 77 7.67 -10.58 -15.51
N GLU A 78 8.30 -10.34 -14.36
CA GLU A 78 9.76 -10.27 -14.29
C GLU A 78 10.41 -11.63 -14.57
N THR A 79 9.83 -12.72 -14.05
CA THR A 79 10.36 -14.07 -14.27
C THR A 79 10.33 -14.47 -15.74
N ILE A 80 9.26 -14.12 -16.46
CA ILE A 80 9.12 -14.50 -17.89
C ILE A 80 9.78 -13.50 -18.84
N LYS A 81 10.13 -12.30 -18.39
CA LYS A 81 10.70 -11.23 -19.23
C LYS A 81 11.96 -11.64 -20.00
N PRO A 82 12.94 -12.38 -19.44
CA PRO A 82 14.12 -12.83 -20.17
C PRO A 82 13.80 -13.76 -21.35
N PHE A 83 12.60 -14.31 -21.38
CA PHE A 83 12.18 -15.35 -22.30
C PHE A 83 11.27 -14.87 -23.44
N LYS A 84 10.96 -13.56 -23.49
CA LYS A 84 10.00 -12.98 -24.44
C LYS A 84 10.39 -13.17 -25.90
N ASP A 85 11.68 -13.19 -26.21
CA ASP A 85 12.20 -13.31 -27.58
C ASP A 85 12.53 -14.76 -27.97
N PHE A 86 12.32 -15.72 -27.06
CA PHE A 86 12.55 -17.14 -27.33
C PHE A 86 11.26 -17.80 -27.85
N PRO A 87 11.35 -18.78 -28.78
CA PRO A 87 10.21 -19.52 -29.29
C PRO A 87 9.72 -20.56 -28.26
N MET A 88 9.30 -20.11 -27.08
CA MET A 88 8.77 -20.97 -26.02
C MET A 88 7.25 -20.94 -25.98
N SER A 89 6.67 -22.12 -25.77
CA SER A 89 5.23 -22.24 -25.57
C SER A 89 4.80 -21.61 -24.24
N THR A 90 3.56 -21.13 -24.18
CA THR A 90 2.93 -20.67 -22.94
C THR A 90 2.99 -21.73 -21.84
N GLU A 91 2.87 -23.01 -22.18
CA GLU A 91 2.96 -24.11 -21.23
C GLU A 91 4.36 -24.28 -20.65
N THR A 92 5.40 -24.05 -21.45
CA THR A 92 6.79 -24.03 -20.96
C THR A 92 7.01 -22.84 -20.02
N LEU A 93 6.52 -21.65 -20.39
CA LEU A 93 6.62 -20.46 -19.55
C LEU A 93 5.90 -20.63 -18.20
N LYS A 94 4.73 -21.27 -18.18
CA LYS A 94 4.00 -21.58 -16.94
C LYS A 94 4.79 -22.49 -15.99
N LYS A 95 5.64 -23.39 -16.50
CA LYS A 95 6.44 -24.30 -15.68
C LYS A 95 7.59 -23.61 -14.94
N ILE A 96 8.09 -22.50 -15.50
CA ILE A 96 9.19 -21.73 -14.91
C ILE A 96 8.71 -20.51 -14.12
N ALA A 97 7.54 -19.99 -14.46
CA ALA A 97 6.98 -18.83 -13.78
C ALA A 97 6.50 -19.20 -12.37
N PRO A 98 6.60 -18.26 -11.41
CA PRO A 98 6.15 -18.50 -10.05
C PRO A 98 4.63 -18.73 -10.03
N THR A 99 4.17 -19.66 -9.21
CA THR A 99 2.75 -19.77 -8.91
C THR A 99 2.30 -18.63 -7.98
N LEU A 100 0.98 -18.44 -7.84
CA LEU A 100 0.44 -17.51 -6.83
C LEU A 100 0.88 -17.92 -5.42
N GLN A 101 0.90 -19.21 -5.11
CA GLN A 101 1.35 -19.72 -3.82
C GLN A 101 2.82 -19.38 -3.57
N MET A 102 3.71 -19.61 -4.55
CA MET A 102 5.12 -19.25 -4.43
C MET A 102 5.32 -17.75 -4.25
N SER A 103 4.55 -16.93 -4.96
CA SER A 103 4.61 -15.46 -4.83
C SER A 103 4.12 -15.00 -3.46
N ASN A 104 3.07 -15.63 -2.91
CA ASN A 104 2.58 -15.35 -1.57
C ASN A 104 3.57 -15.79 -0.49
N GLN A 105 4.25 -16.92 -0.67
CA GLN A 105 5.32 -17.33 0.25
C GLN A 105 6.48 -16.35 0.22
N PHE A 106 6.88 -15.89 -0.96
CA PHE A 106 7.92 -14.88 -1.08
C PHE A 106 7.52 -13.58 -0.36
N LEU A 107 6.30 -13.09 -0.60
CA LEU A 107 5.78 -11.92 0.12
C LEU A 107 5.73 -12.14 1.63
N TYR A 108 5.36 -13.34 2.08
CA TYR A 108 5.37 -13.70 3.49
C TYR A 108 6.77 -13.59 4.12
N GLU A 109 7.83 -14.03 3.42
CA GLU A 109 9.19 -13.86 3.94
C GLU A 109 9.58 -12.38 4.05
N LEU A 110 9.12 -11.53 3.12
CA LEU A 110 9.36 -10.08 3.16
C LEU A 110 8.60 -9.38 4.31
N THR A 111 7.44 -9.91 4.70
CA THR A 111 6.58 -9.37 5.76
C THR A 111 6.63 -10.20 7.04
N ARG A 112 7.59 -11.11 7.14
CA ARG A 112 7.71 -12.01 8.28
C ARG A 112 7.99 -11.20 9.55
N GLY A 113 7.23 -11.48 10.59
CA GLY A 113 7.31 -10.77 11.87
C GLY A 113 6.32 -9.63 12.03
N ILE A 114 5.57 -9.26 10.98
CA ILE A 114 4.46 -8.31 11.11
C ILE A 114 3.31 -8.96 11.89
N ASP A 115 2.94 -8.35 12.99
CA ASP A 115 1.73 -8.68 13.76
C ASP A 115 0.68 -7.57 13.58
N CYS A 116 -0.27 -7.78 12.68
CA CYS A 116 -1.35 -6.80 12.46
C CYS A 116 -2.32 -6.66 13.65
N LYS A 117 -2.30 -7.57 14.64
CA LYS A 117 -3.09 -7.43 15.87
C LYS A 117 -2.40 -6.51 16.88
N ASN A 118 -1.08 -6.40 16.82
CA ASN A 118 -0.26 -5.53 17.65
C ASN A 118 0.83 -4.85 16.79
N PRO A 119 0.44 -3.91 15.91
CA PRO A 119 1.30 -3.38 14.88
C PRO A 119 2.49 -2.63 15.46
N LYS A 120 3.69 -3.07 15.09
CA LYS A 120 4.96 -2.43 15.43
C LYS A 120 5.87 -2.44 14.22
N ASP A 121 6.57 -1.33 13.99
CA ASP A 121 7.60 -1.25 12.96
C ASP A 121 8.69 -2.30 13.23
N LEU A 122 9.15 -2.95 12.16
CA LEU A 122 10.30 -3.84 12.19
C LEU A 122 11.56 -3.00 11.98
N LEU A 123 12.41 -2.93 12.99
CA LEU A 123 13.62 -2.11 13.04
C LEU A 123 14.89 -3.00 12.95
N PHE A 124 16.04 -2.36 12.71
CA PHE A 124 17.37 -2.99 12.82
C PHE A 124 17.87 -2.98 14.26
#